data_AF-A0A1Y1KTA1-F1
#
_entry.id   AF-A0A1Y1KTA1-F1
#
_cell.length_a   1.000
_cell.length_b   1.000
_cell.length_c   1.000
_cell.angle_alpha   90.00
_cell.angle_beta   90.00
_cell.angle_gamma   90.00
#
_symmetry.space_group_name_H-M   'P 1'
#
loop_
_entity.id
_entity.type
_entity.pdbx_description
1 polymer ?
#
loop_
_entity_poly.entity_id
_entity_poly.type
_entity_poly.pdbx_seq_one_letter_code
_entity_poly.pdbx_strand_id
1 'polypeptide(L)'
;KIIEGPSLRVQFTKLVGVVKELYEESCCLLHDRGHKLKLREDLENKLSMSLANMEMELRKCFMYESTTGSMVYLQVIQEDHGERKRKGLFWLKFRTRGVGSFGQQQSSCKTARDVASWGTQEVATWLETLQLSEYIDSFVKNDIRGRELLGLARRDLKDLGVTKVGHVKRILQAIKDLTQSN
;
A
#
# COMPACT_ATOMS: atom_id res chain seq x y z
N LYS A 1 -4.11 22.72 -29.82
CA LYS A 1 -5.39 23.07 -29.16
C LYS A 1 -5.35 22.46 -27.76
N ILE A 2 -5.20 23.29 -26.72
CA ILE A 2 -5.32 22.83 -25.34
C ILE A 2 -6.79 22.40 -25.20
N ILE A 3 -7.01 21.15 -24.81
CA ILE A 3 -8.37 20.61 -24.63
C ILE A 3 -8.89 21.27 -23.35
N GLU A 4 -9.77 22.25 -23.46
CA GLU A 4 -10.41 22.85 -22.29
C GLU A 4 -11.76 22.16 -22.03
N GLY A 5 -11.95 21.63 -20.82
CA GLY A 5 -13.24 21.07 -20.36
C GLY A 5 -13.23 19.60 -19.94
N PRO A 6 -14.42 18.97 -19.81
CA PRO A 6 -14.63 17.60 -19.31
C PRO A 6 -13.79 16.52 -20.02
N SER A 7 -13.49 16.72 -21.31
CA SER A 7 -12.67 15.79 -22.09
C SER A 7 -11.21 15.75 -21.62
N LEU A 8 -10.65 16.86 -21.12
CA LEU A 8 -9.30 16.86 -20.55
C LEU A 8 -9.27 16.04 -19.27
N ARG A 9 -10.31 16.15 -18.44
CA ARG A 9 -10.42 15.37 -17.20
C ARG A 9 -10.51 13.88 -17.48
N VAL A 10 -11.24 13.46 -18.51
CA VAL A 10 -11.30 12.06 -18.93
C VAL A 10 -9.92 11.56 -19.36
N GLN A 11 -9.20 12.33 -20.18
CA GLN A 11 -7.85 11.94 -20.62
C GLN A 11 -6.84 11.92 -19.47
N PHE A 12 -6.92 12.90 -18.58
CA PHE A 12 -6.11 12.96 -17.37
C PHE A 12 -6.40 11.78 -16.44
N THR A 13 -7.67 11.41 -16.25
CA THR A 13 -8.07 10.23 -15.47
C THR A 13 -7.46 8.96 -16.06
N LYS A 14 -7.53 8.78 -17.39
CA LYS A 14 -6.89 7.64 -18.07
C LYS A 14 -5.38 7.62 -17.85
N LEU A 15 -4.72 8.77 -18.01
CA LEU A 15 -3.27 8.89 -17.79
C LEU A 15 -2.88 8.51 -16.36
N VAL A 16 -3.57 9.06 -15.36
CA VAL A 16 -3.30 8.74 -13.95
C VAL A 16 -3.55 7.27 -13.65
N GLY A 17 -4.59 6.67 -14.25
CA GLY A 17 -4.85 5.23 -14.15
C GLY A 17 -3.66 4.39 -14.66
N VAL A 18 -3.20 4.66 -15.89
CA VAL A 18 -2.06 3.96 -16.49
C VAL A 18 -0.77 4.16 -15.69
N VAL A 19 -0.51 5.38 -15.20
CA VAL A 19 0.68 5.67 -14.38
C VAL A 19 0.61 4.93 -13.05
N LYS A 20 -0.56 4.85 -12.42
CA LYS A 20 -0.78 4.11 -11.17
C LYS A 20 -0.55 2.60 -11.38
N GLU A 21 -1.09 2.03 -12.45
CA GLU A 21 -0.86 0.62 -12.80
C GLU A 21 0.62 0.34 -13.02
N LEU A 22 1.32 1.18 -13.80
CA LEU A 22 2.75 1.04 -14.02
C LEU A 22 3.57 1.14 -12.72
N TYR A 23 3.21 2.05 -11.83
CA TYR A 23 3.85 2.19 -10.51
C TYR A 23 3.67 0.91 -9.69
N GLU A 24 2.44 0.40 -9.60
CA GLU A 24 2.11 -0.83 -8.85
C GLU A 24 2.85 -2.03 -9.43
N GLU A 25 2.86 -2.21 -10.75
CA GLU A 25 3.60 -3.27 -11.44
C GLU A 25 5.11 -3.16 -11.20
N SER A 26 5.66 -1.94 -11.25
CA SER A 26 7.08 -1.70 -10.97
C SER A 26 7.45 -2.11 -9.55
N CYS A 27 6.63 -1.72 -8.57
CA CYS A 27 6.80 -2.10 -7.17
C CYS A 27 6.69 -3.62 -6.99
N CYS A 28 5.71 -4.28 -7.62
CA CYS A 28 5.55 -5.73 -7.56
C CYS A 28 6.76 -6.47 -8.18
N LEU A 29 7.19 -6.04 -9.37
CA LEU A 29 8.34 -6.63 -10.05
C LEU A 29 9.62 -6.52 -9.21
N LEU A 30 9.82 -5.35 -8.61
CA LEU A 30 10.97 -5.11 -7.76
C LEU A 30 10.89 -5.92 -6.46
N HIS A 31 9.72 -6.02 -5.85
CA HIS A 31 9.50 -6.89 -4.69
C HIS A 31 9.83 -8.36 -5.03
N ASP A 32 9.28 -8.89 -6.12
CA ASP A 32 9.38 -10.31 -6.47
C ASP A 32 10.76 -10.69 -7.02
N ARG A 33 11.37 -9.79 -7.81
CA ARG A 33 12.59 -10.09 -8.58
C ARG A 33 13.76 -9.17 -8.26
N GLY A 34 13.61 -8.22 -7.34
CA GLY A 34 14.67 -7.27 -6.95
C GLY A 34 15.96 -7.97 -6.51
N HIS A 35 15.86 -9.08 -5.77
CA HIS A 35 17.03 -9.86 -5.36
C HIS A 35 17.78 -10.54 -6.52
N LYS A 36 17.13 -10.71 -7.68
CA LYS A 36 17.74 -11.25 -8.92
C LYS A 36 18.21 -10.15 -9.86
N LEU A 37 17.66 -8.95 -9.74
CA LEU A 37 18.05 -7.77 -10.50
C LEU A 37 19.37 -7.25 -9.93
N LYS A 38 20.49 -7.62 -10.55
CA LYS A 38 21.80 -7.04 -10.24
C LYS A 38 21.90 -5.66 -10.89
N LEU A 39 21.31 -4.66 -10.25
CA LEU A 39 21.43 -3.27 -10.65
C LEU A 39 22.71 -2.66 -10.07
N ARG A 40 23.25 -1.66 -10.76
CA ARG A 40 24.32 -0.83 -10.20
C ARG A 40 23.71 0.05 -9.11
N GLU A 41 24.44 0.26 -8.01
CA GLU A 41 23.95 1.00 -6.83
C GLU A 41 23.39 2.40 -7.17
N ASP A 42 24.01 3.14 -8.09
CA ASP A 42 23.52 4.45 -8.51
C ASP A 42 22.18 4.36 -9.27
N LEU A 43 21.96 3.28 -10.03
CA LEU A 43 20.70 3.01 -10.71
C LEU A 43 19.62 2.56 -9.74
N GLU A 44 19.97 1.75 -8.73
CA GLU A 44 19.04 1.39 -7.64
C GLU A 44 18.55 2.63 -6.89
N ASN A 45 19.48 3.54 -6.57
CA ASN A 45 19.16 4.79 -5.89
C ASN A 45 18.29 5.71 -6.75
N LYS A 46 18.59 5.85 -8.06
CA LYS A 46 17.79 6.64 -9.00
C LYS A 46 16.37 6.06 -9.14
N LEU A 47 16.27 4.74 -9.34
CA LEU A 47 14.99 4.06 -9.49
C LEU A 47 14.12 4.23 -8.23
N SER A 48 14.73 4.07 -7.06
CA SER A 48 14.06 4.27 -5.78
C SER A 48 13.54 5.69 -5.62
N MET A 49 14.35 6.70 -5.98
CA MET A 49 13.95 8.11 -5.93
C MET A 49 12.81 8.40 -6.90
N SER A 50 12.87 7.85 -8.12
CA SER A 50 11.83 8.01 -9.13
C SER A 50 10.49 7.43 -8.69
N LEU A 51 10.49 6.22 -8.11
CA LEU A 51 9.28 5.59 -7.57
C LEU A 51 8.73 6.35 -6.36
N ALA A 52 9.59 6.86 -5.48
CA ALA A 52 9.19 7.70 -4.36
C ALA A 52 8.46 8.97 -4.79
N ASN A 53 9.02 9.67 -5.78
CA ASN A 53 8.42 10.88 -6.31
C ASN A 53 7.09 10.58 -6.99
N MET A 54 7.01 9.47 -7.74
CA MET A 54 5.77 9.03 -8.37
C MET A 54 4.68 8.72 -7.34
N GLU A 55 5.02 8.04 -6.24
CA GLU A 55 4.10 7.80 -5.12
C GLU A 55 3.55 9.12 -4.55
N MET A 56 4.44 10.09 -4.31
CA MET A 56 4.04 11.40 -3.77
C MET A 56 3.11 12.16 -4.71
N GLU A 57 3.33 12.10 -6.03
CA GLU A 57 2.42 12.71 -7.01
C GLU A 57 1.09 11.95 -7.11
N LEU A 58 1.11 10.61 -7.11
CA LEU A 58 -0.11 9.80 -7.13
C LEU A 58 -0.97 10.02 -5.89
N ARG A 59 -0.37 10.29 -4.72
CA ARG A 59 -1.10 10.64 -3.49
C ARG A 59 -1.87 11.96 -3.59
N LYS A 60 -1.53 12.83 -4.53
CA LYS A 60 -2.31 14.05 -4.83
C LYS A 60 -3.54 13.74 -5.68
N CYS A 61 -3.61 12.56 -6.31
CA CYS A 61 -4.69 12.15 -7.19
C CYS A 61 -5.72 11.29 -6.45
N PHE A 62 -6.96 11.77 -6.36
CA PHE A 62 -8.08 11.04 -5.79
C PHE A 62 -9.04 10.58 -6.90
N MET A 63 -9.27 9.28 -6.97
CA MET A 63 -10.25 8.68 -7.88
C MET A 63 -11.62 8.66 -7.18
N TYR A 64 -12.61 9.30 -7.79
CA TYR A 64 -14.00 9.22 -7.36
C TYR A 64 -14.77 8.39 -8.38
N GLU A 65 -15.47 7.37 -7.89
CA GLU A 65 -16.34 6.54 -8.70
C GLU A 65 -17.75 7.12 -8.70
N SER A 66 -18.27 7.44 -9.88
CA SER A 66 -19.61 7.98 -10.08
C SER A 66 -20.41 7.04 -10.98
N THR A 67 -21.74 7.22 -11.03
CA THR A 67 -22.63 6.49 -11.94
C THR A 67 -22.28 6.67 -13.42
N THR A 68 -21.48 7.69 -13.74
CA THR A 68 -20.99 8.00 -15.09
C THR A 68 -19.53 7.59 -15.35
N GLY A 69 -18.89 6.91 -14.39
CA GLY A 69 -17.51 6.42 -14.46
C GLY A 69 -16.58 7.02 -13.39
N SER A 70 -15.33 6.55 -13.37
CA SER A 70 -14.31 7.03 -12.43
C SER A 70 -13.66 8.32 -12.94
N MET A 71 -13.48 9.31 -12.06
CA MET A 71 -12.85 10.60 -12.38
C MET A 71 -11.77 10.94 -11.35
N VAL A 72 -10.62 11.41 -11.83
CA VAL A 72 -9.53 11.88 -10.97
C VAL A 72 -9.66 13.36 -10.64
N TYR A 73 -9.47 13.67 -9.36
CA TYR A 73 -9.37 15.03 -8.83
C TYR A 73 -8.02 15.22 -8.15
N LEU A 74 -7.37 16.36 -8.38
CA LEU A 74 -6.16 16.71 -7.64
C LEU A 74 -6.55 17.38 -6.32
N GLN A 75 -5.97 16.90 -5.23
CA GLN A 75 -5.94 17.63 -3.98
C GLN A 75 -4.60 18.37 -3.90
N VAL A 76 -4.65 19.70 -3.86
CA VAL A 76 -3.46 20.51 -3.58
C VAL A 76 -3.14 20.34 -2.09
N ILE A 77 -2.19 19.46 -1.79
CA ILE A 77 -1.62 19.37 -0.45
C ILE A 77 -0.71 20.58 -0.30
N GLN A 78 -1.01 21.50 0.63
CA GLN A 78 -0.11 22.61 0.98
C GLN A 78 1.26 22.04 1.33
N GLU A 79 2.30 22.53 0.65
CA GLU A 79 3.69 22.23 0.94
C GLU A 79 4.07 22.86 2.28
N ASP A 80 3.77 22.20 3.40
CA ASP A 80 4.34 22.53 4.70
C ASP A 80 5.84 22.28 4.63
N HIS A 81 6.63 23.36 4.56
CA HIS A 81 8.09 23.42 4.69
C HIS A 81 8.57 23.03 6.11
N GLY A 82 7.99 21.97 6.68
CA GLY A 82 8.51 21.33 7.86
C GLY A 82 9.50 20.24 7.43
N GLU A 83 10.73 20.28 7.97
CA GLU A 83 11.71 19.21 7.94
C GLU A 83 11.17 17.90 8.54
N ARG A 84 10.18 17.29 7.90
CA ARG A 84 9.74 15.94 8.20
C ARG A 84 10.76 15.05 7.53
N LYS A 85 11.80 14.70 8.29
CA LYS A 85 12.78 13.64 8.00
C LYS A 85 12.15 12.69 7.00
N ARG A 86 12.67 12.71 5.76
CA ARG A 86 12.34 11.76 4.70
C ARG A 86 12.70 10.39 5.25
N LYS A 87 11.78 9.79 6.02
CA LYS A 87 11.89 8.43 6.51
C LYS A 87 11.74 7.61 5.24
N GLY A 88 12.90 7.28 4.68
CA GLY A 88 13.04 6.63 3.39
C GLY A 88 12.10 5.45 3.26
N LEU A 89 11.63 5.25 2.04
CA LEU A 89 10.76 4.15 1.67
C LEU A 89 11.39 2.86 2.17
N PHE A 90 10.76 2.25 3.17
CA PHE A 90 11.33 1.15 3.93
C PHE A 90 11.47 -0.13 3.10
N TRP A 91 10.91 -0.16 1.88
CA TRP A 91 11.23 -1.18 0.89
C TRP A 91 12.75 -1.22 0.61
N LEU A 92 13.53 -0.15 0.82
CA LEU A 92 15.00 -0.25 0.75
C LEU A 92 15.66 -1.10 1.87
N LYS A 93 14.90 -1.62 2.84
CA LYS A 93 15.40 -2.61 3.82
C LYS A 93 15.37 -4.06 3.33
N PHE A 94 15.21 -4.34 2.02
CA PHE A 94 15.47 -5.69 1.47
C PHE A 94 16.92 -6.18 1.62
N ARG A 95 17.83 -5.40 2.22
CA ARG A 95 19.25 -5.79 2.33
C ARG A 95 19.93 -5.49 3.67
N THR A 96 19.21 -5.44 4.80
CA THR A 96 19.88 -5.41 6.10
C THR A 96 19.72 -6.72 6.87
N ARG A 97 20.59 -7.67 6.51
CA ARG A 97 21.31 -8.60 7.40
C ARG A 97 20.53 -9.82 7.97
N GLY A 98 20.57 -10.92 7.20
CA GLY A 98 21.06 -12.22 7.67
C GLY A 98 20.17 -13.12 8.54
N VAL A 99 20.03 -14.37 8.05
CA VAL A 99 19.66 -15.63 8.73
C VAL A 99 18.16 -15.97 8.75
N GLY A 100 17.81 -17.04 8.05
CA GLY A 100 16.57 -17.79 8.24
C GLY A 100 15.81 -18.07 6.94
N SER A 101 16.22 -19.12 6.23
CA SER A 101 15.42 -19.79 5.20
C SER A 101 14.00 -20.08 5.68
N PHE A 102 12.95 -19.71 4.94
CA PHE A 102 11.73 -20.51 4.76
C PHE A 102 10.87 -19.96 3.62
N GLY A 103 10.55 -20.83 2.65
CA GLY A 103 9.21 -20.90 2.06
C GLY A 103 8.80 -19.84 1.04
N GLN A 104 9.37 -19.95 -0.16
CA GLN A 104 8.69 -19.80 -1.45
C GLN A 104 7.14 -19.81 -1.40
N GLN A 105 6.45 -18.69 -1.69
CA GLN A 105 5.18 -18.69 -2.43
C GLN A 105 4.86 -17.27 -2.97
N GLN A 106 4.38 -17.23 -4.21
CA GLN A 106 3.91 -16.08 -5.00
C GLN A 106 2.84 -15.24 -4.30
N SER A 107 2.80 -13.91 -4.53
CA SER A 107 1.56 -13.14 -4.43
C SER A 107 1.56 -11.93 -5.37
N SER A 108 1.07 -12.20 -6.58
CA SER A 108 0.39 -11.23 -7.44
C SER A 108 -0.74 -10.56 -6.65
N CYS A 109 -0.89 -9.25 -6.77
CA CYS A 109 -2.11 -8.56 -6.38
C CYS A 109 -3.35 -9.23 -7.02
N LYS A 110 -4.36 -9.56 -6.20
CA LYS A 110 -5.81 -9.25 -6.36
C LYS A 110 -6.74 -10.33 -5.75
N THR A 111 -7.73 -9.85 -4.98
CA THR A 111 -8.98 -10.47 -4.46
C THR A 111 -8.97 -11.11 -3.05
N ALA A 112 -10.15 -11.09 -2.38
CA ALA A 112 -10.42 -11.63 -1.04
C ALA A 112 -10.00 -13.10 -0.82
N ARG A 113 -9.87 -13.89 -1.90
CA ARG A 113 -9.35 -15.27 -1.85
C ARG A 113 -7.88 -15.32 -1.47
N ASP A 114 -7.11 -14.28 -1.78
CA ASP A 114 -5.71 -14.10 -1.41
C ASP A 114 -5.56 -13.71 0.06
N VAL A 115 -6.49 -12.92 0.59
CA VAL A 115 -6.45 -12.48 2.00
C VAL A 115 -6.57 -13.65 2.95
N ALA A 116 -7.42 -14.65 2.67
CA ALA A 116 -7.55 -15.84 3.53
C ALA A 116 -6.26 -16.68 3.62
N SER A 117 -5.36 -16.57 2.62
CA SER A 117 -4.04 -17.22 2.61
C SER A 117 -2.92 -16.41 3.26
N TRP A 118 -3.17 -15.15 3.65
CA TRP A 118 -2.15 -14.32 4.29
C TRP A 118 -1.62 -14.94 5.59
N GLY A 119 -0.30 -14.96 5.72
CA GLY A 119 0.40 -15.22 6.97
C GLY A 119 0.49 -13.97 7.84
N THR A 120 1.19 -14.09 8.97
CA THR A 120 1.37 -12.99 9.92
C THR A 120 2.17 -11.84 9.33
N GLN A 121 3.09 -12.12 8.39
CA GLN A 121 3.93 -11.11 7.75
C GLN A 121 3.14 -10.26 6.76
N GLU A 122 2.25 -10.86 5.97
CA GLU A 122 1.38 -10.15 5.04
C GLU A 122 0.38 -9.26 5.81
N VAL A 123 -0.15 -9.76 6.94
CA VAL A 123 -1.00 -8.98 7.86
C VAL A 123 -0.21 -7.80 8.46
N ALA A 124 1.06 -7.99 8.80
CA ALA A 124 1.92 -6.92 9.27
C ALA A 124 2.12 -5.83 8.21
N THR A 125 2.45 -6.21 6.98
CA THR A 125 2.57 -5.28 5.85
C THR A 125 1.26 -4.54 5.60
N TRP A 126 0.12 -5.23 5.68
CA TRP A 126 -1.20 -4.59 5.56
C TRP A 126 -1.42 -3.52 6.65
N LEU A 127 -1.08 -3.80 7.92
CA LEU A 127 -1.15 -2.81 9.00
C LEU A 127 -0.23 -1.60 8.76
N GLU A 128 0.93 -1.79 8.14
CA GLU A 128 1.81 -0.68 7.75
C GLU A 128 1.17 0.24 6.71
N THR A 129 0.47 -0.32 5.71
CA THR A 129 -0.26 0.49 4.70
C THR A 129 -1.34 1.37 5.33
N LEU A 130 -1.92 0.91 6.44
CA LEU A 130 -2.91 1.66 7.22
C LEU A 130 -2.29 2.67 8.20
N GLN A 131 -0.95 2.77 8.24
CA GLN A 131 -0.18 3.56 9.21
C GLN A 131 -0.45 3.13 10.66
N LEU A 132 -0.60 1.82 10.87
CA LEU A 132 -0.91 1.19 12.15
C LEU A 132 0.20 0.25 12.61
N SER A 133 1.44 0.57 12.24
CA SER A 133 2.62 -0.25 12.55
C SER A 133 2.86 -0.44 14.05
N GLU A 134 2.33 0.45 14.89
CA GLU A 134 2.37 0.32 16.36
C GLU A 134 1.68 -0.96 16.90
N TYR A 135 0.85 -1.62 16.10
CA TYR A 135 0.13 -2.85 16.49
C TYR A 135 0.70 -4.12 15.87
N ILE A 136 1.72 -4.04 15.01
CA ILE A 136 2.28 -5.20 14.31
C ILE A 136 2.74 -6.26 15.30
N ASP A 137 3.54 -5.87 16.30
CA ASP A 137 4.05 -6.81 17.30
C ASP A 137 2.92 -7.53 18.02
N SER A 138 1.82 -6.83 18.31
CA SER A 138 0.64 -7.42 18.95
C SER A 138 -0.04 -8.44 18.03
N PHE A 139 -0.25 -8.11 16.76
CA PHE A 139 -0.88 -9.00 15.79
C PHE A 139 0.00 -10.23 15.50
N VAL A 140 1.31 -10.06 15.36
CA VAL A 140 2.26 -11.16 15.13
C VAL A 140 2.35 -12.05 16.36
N LYS A 141 2.44 -11.48 17.57
CA LYS A 141 2.53 -12.25 18.82
C LYS A 141 1.26 -13.05 19.12
N ASN A 142 0.11 -12.59 18.65
CA ASN A 142 -1.16 -13.31 18.75
C ASN A 142 -1.45 -14.18 17.50
N ASP A 143 -0.47 -14.37 16.60
CA ASP A 143 -0.59 -15.18 15.38
C ASP A 143 -1.82 -14.82 14.52
N ILE A 144 -2.11 -13.52 14.40
CA ILE A 144 -3.22 -13.03 13.58
C ILE A 144 -2.85 -13.14 12.11
N ARG A 145 -3.47 -14.12 11.44
CA ARG A 145 -3.33 -14.41 10.01
C ARG A 145 -4.53 -13.89 9.23
N GLY A 146 -4.48 -14.01 7.91
CA GLY A 146 -5.53 -13.56 6.99
C GLY A 146 -6.94 -14.03 7.33
N ARG A 147 -7.12 -15.33 7.65
CA ARG A 147 -8.42 -15.88 8.07
C ARG A 147 -8.96 -15.22 9.35
N GLU A 148 -8.11 -15.07 10.36
CA GLU A 148 -8.47 -14.43 11.62
C GLU A 148 -8.76 -12.94 11.42
N LEU A 149 -7.95 -12.28 10.59
CA LEU A 149 -8.08 -10.87 10.24
C LEU A 149 -9.47 -10.55 9.69
N LEU A 150 -9.97 -11.37 8.76
CA LEU A 150 -11.29 -11.20 8.15
C LEU A 150 -12.44 -11.35 9.16
N GLY A 151 -12.21 -12.02 10.29
CA GLY A 151 -13.18 -12.24 11.36
C GLY A 151 -13.09 -11.26 12.53
N LEU A 152 -12.10 -10.35 12.57
CA LEU A 152 -11.90 -9.48 13.73
C LEU A 152 -13.07 -8.54 13.97
N ALA A 153 -13.66 -8.62 15.15
CA ALA A 153 -14.63 -7.68 15.66
C ALA A 153 -13.96 -6.65 16.59
N ARG A 154 -14.73 -5.62 16.96
CA ARG A 154 -14.29 -4.56 17.88
C ARG A 154 -13.71 -5.09 19.20
N ARG A 155 -14.26 -6.18 19.73
CA ARG A 155 -13.81 -6.78 21.00
C ARG A 155 -12.41 -7.39 20.85
N ASP A 156 -12.17 -8.11 19.75
CA ASP A 156 -10.91 -8.81 19.50
C ASP A 156 -9.79 -7.78 19.28
N LEU A 157 -10.08 -6.67 18.58
CA LEU A 157 -9.17 -5.54 18.44
C LEU A 157 -8.78 -4.91 19.78
N LYS A 158 -9.71 -4.86 20.74
CA LYS A 158 -9.42 -4.35 22.08
C LYS A 158 -8.48 -5.30 22.84
N ASP A 159 -8.68 -6.60 22.70
CA ASP A 159 -7.85 -7.64 23.32
C ASP A 159 -6.44 -7.66 22.71
N LEU A 160 -6.31 -7.31 21.43
CA LEU A 160 -5.05 -7.05 20.74
C LEU A 160 -4.39 -5.71 21.11
N GLY A 161 -4.97 -4.93 22.04
CA GLY A 161 -4.43 -3.66 22.51
C GLY A 161 -4.76 -2.45 21.63
N VAL A 162 -5.62 -2.60 20.62
CA VAL A 162 -6.12 -1.49 19.80
C VAL A 162 -7.27 -0.79 20.54
N THR A 163 -6.92 0.14 21.43
CA THR A 163 -7.88 0.85 22.27
C THR A 163 -8.36 2.18 21.68
N LYS A 164 -7.57 2.78 20.78
CA LYS A 164 -7.88 4.06 20.12
C LYS A 164 -9.06 3.90 19.16
N VAL A 165 -10.18 4.61 19.40
CA VAL A 165 -11.41 4.49 18.60
C VAL A 165 -11.18 4.73 17.10
N GLY A 166 -10.33 5.70 16.75
CA GLY A 166 -9.99 5.98 15.35
C GLY A 166 -9.25 4.81 14.67
N HIS A 167 -8.37 4.12 15.40
CA HIS A 167 -7.61 2.99 14.88
C HIS A 167 -8.53 1.78 14.70
N VAL A 168 -9.38 1.51 15.69
CA VAL A 168 -10.43 0.48 15.60
C VAL A 168 -11.32 0.69 14.37
N LYS A 169 -11.79 1.92 14.15
CA LYS A 169 -12.61 2.23 12.96
C LYS A 169 -11.85 2.00 11.66
N ARG A 170 -10.58 2.42 11.58
CA ARG A 170 -9.75 2.27 10.38
C ARG A 170 -9.52 0.80 10.03
N ILE A 171 -9.18 -0.04 11.01
CA ILE A 171 -8.96 -1.48 10.81
C ILE A 171 -10.25 -2.15 10.35
N LEU A 172 -11.37 -1.92 11.03
CA LEU A 172 -12.66 -2.53 10.67
C LEU A 172 -13.14 -2.10 9.28
N GLN A 173 -12.92 -0.84 8.90
CA GLN A 173 -13.26 -0.38 7.55
C GLN A 173 -12.38 -1.05 6.50
N ALA A 174 -11.06 -1.09 6.72
CA ALA A 174 -10.14 -1.73 5.78
C ALA A 174 -10.44 -3.24 5.62
N ILE A 175 -10.82 -3.95 6.69
CA ILE A 175 -11.27 -5.35 6.60
C ILE A 175 -12.52 -5.47 5.72
N LYS A 176 -13.51 -4.57 5.87
CA LYS A 176 -14.69 -4.57 5.01
C LYS A 176 -14.31 -4.38 3.54
N ASP A 177 -13.42 -3.45 3.25
CA ASP A 177 -12.97 -3.16 1.87
C ASP A 177 -12.25 -4.38 1.26
N LEU A 178 -11.49 -5.15 2.06
CA LEU A 178 -10.90 -6.42 1.66
C LEU A 178 -11.94 -7.51 1.33
N THR A 179 -13.10 -7.49 1.99
CA THR A 179 -14.18 -8.46 1.73
C THR A 179 -15.12 -8.06 0.59
N GLN A 180 -15.26 -6.77 0.30
CA GLN A 180 -16.19 -6.25 -0.72
C GLN A 180 -15.60 -6.11 -2.12
N SER A 181 -14.29 -6.31 -2.29
CA SER A 181 -13.61 -6.36 -3.60
C SER A 181 -13.82 -7.70 -4.33
N ASN A 182 -15.04 -8.24 -4.27
CA ASN A 182 -15.48 -9.54 -4.78
C ASN A 182 -16.56 -9.36 -5.86
#